data_AF-A0A970I1X3-F1
#
_entry.id   AF-A0A970I1X3-F1
#
_cell.length_a   1.000
_cell.length_b   1.000
_cell.length_c   1.000
_cell.angle_alpha   90.00
_cell.angle_beta   90.00
_cell.angle_gamma   90.00
#
_symmetry.space_group_name_H-M   'P 1'
#
loop_
_entity.id
_entity.type
_entity.pdbx_description
1 polymer ?
#
loop_
_entity_poly.entity_id
_entity_poly.type
_entity_poly.pdbx_seq_one_letter_code
_entity_poly.pdbx_strand_id
1 'polypeptide(L)'
;MKKIVIILLLASSFFNVNCSNDDDSGNCFDCRTSGIKIQYCKSGDNYTVTTIGMGVTHEYPLGDQSWEEFKAEMEELCEQY
;
A
#
# COMPACT_ATOMS: atom_id res chain seq x y z
N MET A 1 14.35 -45.54 -4.20
CA MET A 1 14.19 -44.86 -2.89
C MET A 1 15.27 -43.79 -2.76
N LYS A 2 14.90 -42.53 -2.99
CA LYS A 2 15.77 -41.37 -2.73
C LYS A 2 15.05 -40.50 -1.71
N LYS A 3 15.70 -40.35 -0.55
CA LYS A 3 15.32 -39.49 0.56
C LYS A 3 15.82 -38.06 0.28
N ILE A 4 15.33 -37.10 1.08
CA ILE A 4 15.95 -35.80 1.46
C ILE A 4 15.58 -34.62 0.53
N VAL A 5 15.17 -33.44 1.00
CA VAL A 5 14.84 -32.87 2.32
C VAL A 5 13.98 -31.63 2.07
N ILE A 6 12.96 -31.40 2.90
CA ILE A 6 12.16 -30.16 2.93
C ILE A 6 13.05 -29.06 3.50
N ILE A 7 13.47 -28.09 2.68
CA ILE A 7 14.12 -26.87 3.15
C ILE A 7 13.03 -25.81 3.34
N LEU A 8 12.67 -25.64 4.62
CA LEU A 8 11.86 -24.56 5.14
C LEU A 8 12.73 -23.28 5.11
N LEU A 9 12.63 -22.49 4.04
CA LEU A 9 13.22 -21.14 4.01
C LEU A 9 12.16 -20.16 4.53
N LEU A 10 12.25 -19.88 5.83
CA LEU A 10 11.71 -18.67 6.43
C LEU A 10 12.34 -17.46 5.71
N ALA A 11 11.62 -16.89 4.76
CA ALA A 11 11.87 -15.52 4.29
C ALA A 11 11.09 -14.56 5.21
N SER A 12 11.56 -14.43 6.44
CA SER A 12 11.09 -13.39 7.35
C SER A 12 11.73 -12.07 6.96
N SER A 13 10.88 -11.12 6.58
CA SER A 13 11.02 -9.72 6.97
C SER A 13 12.27 -8.99 6.46
N PHE A 14 12.30 -8.76 5.15
CA PHE A 14 12.70 -7.46 4.65
C PHE A 14 11.57 -6.91 3.79
N PHE A 15 10.51 -6.41 4.44
CA PHE A 15 9.67 -5.37 3.85
C PHE A 15 10.51 -4.09 3.75
N ASN A 16 11.58 -4.13 2.96
CA ASN A 16 11.96 -2.96 2.22
C ASN A 16 10.83 -2.79 1.19
N VAL A 17 9.76 -2.11 1.59
CA VAL A 17 8.93 -1.35 0.65
C VAL A 17 9.81 -0.23 0.10
N ASN A 18 10.81 -0.64 -0.68
CA ASN A 18 11.30 0.16 -1.77
C ASN A 18 10.10 0.18 -2.72
N CYS A 19 9.30 1.25 -2.67
CA CYS A 19 8.40 1.58 -3.77
C CYS A 19 9.30 1.73 -4.99
N SER A 20 9.50 0.62 -5.69
CA SER A 20 10.30 0.55 -6.90
C SER A 20 9.62 1.47 -7.89
N ASN A 21 10.33 2.55 -8.18
CA ASN A 21 9.86 3.70 -8.93
C ASN A 21 9.86 3.45 -10.44
N ASP A 22 9.58 2.22 -10.92
CA ASP A 22 9.96 1.88 -12.30
C ASP A 22 9.05 0.98 -13.14
N ASP A 23 8.01 0.30 -12.65
CA ASP A 23 7.19 -0.53 -13.56
C ASP A 23 5.71 -0.61 -13.14
N ASP A 24 4.84 -0.24 -14.08
CA ASP A 24 3.38 -0.49 -14.15
C ASP A 24 2.44 0.22 -13.16
N SER A 25 1.87 1.35 -13.61
CA SER A 25 0.44 1.78 -13.51
C SER A 25 -0.44 1.26 -12.33
N GLY A 26 0.09 1.15 -11.12
CA GLY A 26 -0.69 0.86 -9.92
C GLY A 26 -1.43 2.12 -9.48
N ASN A 27 -2.76 2.05 -9.34
CA ASN A 27 -3.60 3.19 -8.99
C ASN A 27 -3.18 3.78 -7.63
N CYS A 28 -2.33 4.79 -7.63
CA CYS A 28 -1.97 5.57 -6.45
C CYS A 28 -2.54 6.99 -6.56
N PHE A 29 -2.92 7.59 -5.43
CA PHE A 29 -3.23 9.00 -5.34
C PHE A 29 -2.63 9.61 -4.08
N ASP A 30 -2.27 10.89 -4.19
CA ASP A 30 -1.71 11.65 -3.08
C ASP A 30 -2.80 12.53 -2.47
N CYS A 31 -2.94 12.43 -1.16
CA CYS A 31 -3.77 13.26 -0.31
C CYS A 31 -2.87 14.20 0.50
N ARG A 32 -3.30 15.45 0.72
CA ARG A 32 -2.62 16.35 1.66
C ARG A 32 -3.62 16.81 2.70
N THR A 33 -3.37 16.48 3.96
CA THR A 33 -4.20 16.91 5.08
C THR A 33 -3.34 17.67 6.08
N SER A 34 -3.72 18.90 6.43
CA SER A 34 -3.04 19.71 7.46
C SER A 34 -1.50 19.77 7.31
N GLY A 35 -1.01 19.83 6.07
CA GLY A 35 0.42 19.90 5.74
C GLY A 35 1.16 18.57 5.66
N ILE A 36 0.55 17.45 6.07
CA ILE A 36 1.08 16.10 5.93
C ILE A 36 0.66 15.53 4.58
N LYS A 37 1.61 15.00 3.81
CA LYS A 37 1.33 14.32 2.54
C LYS A 37 1.14 12.83 2.83
N ILE A 38 0.00 12.28 2.43
CA ILE A 38 -0.36 10.87 2.56
C ILE A 38 -0.52 10.32 1.15
N GLN A 39 0.04 9.15 0.86
CA GLN A 39 -0.13 8.47 -0.41
C GLN A 39 -0.93 7.19 -0.19
N TYR A 40 -1.95 7.00 -1.01
CA TYR A 40 -2.77 5.80 -1.03
C TYR A 40 -2.47 5.05 -2.32
N CYS A 41 -2.27 3.74 -2.26
CA CYS A 41 -2.03 2.91 -3.44
C CYS A 41 -2.84 1.63 -3.41
N LYS A 42 -3.47 1.26 -4.53
CA LYS A 42 -4.15 -0.04 -4.67
C LYS A 42 -3.13 -1.17 -4.77
N SER A 43 -3.34 -2.23 -4.00
CA SER A 43 -2.55 -3.47 -4.02
C SER A 43 -3.50 -4.68 -4.04
N GLY A 44 -4.00 -5.03 -5.24
CA GLY A 44 -5.01 -6.09 -5.39
C GLY A 44 -6.33 -5.72 -4.72
N ASP A 45 -6.77 -6.55 -3.76
CA ASP A 45 -7.95 -6.36 -2.91
C ASP A 45 -7.64 -5.51 -1.65
N ASN A 46 -6.39 -5.07 -1.50
CA ASN A 46 -5.92 -4.22 -0.41
C ASN A 46 -5.53 -2.84 -0.94
N TYR A 47 -5.21 -1.94 -0.02
CA TYR A 47 -4.55 -0.68 -0.29
C TYR A 47 -3.48 -0.38 0.77
N THR A 48 -2.46 0.38 0.37
CA THR A 48 -1.44 0.89 1.29
C THR A 48 -1.64 2.36 1.56
N VAL A 49 -1.38 2.79 2.79
CA VAL A 49 -1.33 4.18 3.24
C VAL A 49 0.08 4.52 3.66
N THR A 50 0.68 5.49 3.00
CA THR A 50 2.05 5.92 3.25
C THR A 50 2.08 7.38 3.68
N THR A 51 2.55 7.65 4.89
CA THR A 51 2.77 9.03 5.35
C THR A 51 4.11 9.53 4.84
N ILE A 52 4.08 10.36 3.79
CA ILE A 52 5.25 10.94 3.15
C ILE A 52 5.90 11.95 4.10
N GLY A 53 7.17 11.71 4.44
CA GLY A 53 7.93 12.48 5.43
C GLY A 53 8.16 11.73 6.75
N MET A 54 7.32 10.76 7.08
CA MET A 54 7.53 9.83 8.21
C MET A 54 8.05 8.46 7.75
N GLY A 55 7.85 8.10 6.48
CA GLY A 55 8.30 6.83 5.93
C GLY A 55 7.54 5.62 6.47
N VAL A 56 6.37 5.85 7.08
CA VAL A 56 5.52 4.80 7.63
C VAL A 56 4.51 4.39 6.57
N THR A 57 4.45 3.09 6.29
CA THR A 57 3.49 2.48 5.36
C THR A 57 2.69 1.42 6.09
N HIS A 58 1.37 1.43 5.93
CA HIS A 58 0.45 0.43 6.43
C HIS A 58 -0.39 -0.13 5.30
N GLU A 59 -0.73 -1.42 5.35
CA GLU A 59 -1.63 -2.07 4.40
C GLU A 59 -2.95 -2.41 5.07
N TYR A 60 -4.05 -2.16 4.36
CA TYR A 60 -5.41 -2.41 4.82
C TYR A 60 -6.22 -3.09 3.72
N PRO A 61 -7.17 -3.96 4.06
CA PRO A 61 -8.11 -4.51 3.08
C PRO A 61 -9.12 -3.45 2.62
N LEU A 62 -9.51 -3.48 1.34
CA LEU A 62 -10.65 -2.68 0.84
C LEU A 62 -12.00 -3.24 1.33
N GLY A 63 -12.03 -4.52 1.66
CA GLY A 63 -13.27 -5.21 2.02
C GLY A 63 -14.19 -5.33 0.81
N ASP A 64 -15.47 -4.99 0.99
CA ASP A 64 -16.48 -5.03 -0.08
C ASP A 64 -16.50 -3.75 -0.94
N GLN A 65 -15.70 -2.73 -0.59
CA GLN A 65 -15.66 -1.43 -1.27
C GLN A 65 -14.78 -1.51 -2.53
N SER A 66 -15.21 -0.88 -3.62
CA SER A 66 -14.35 -0.72 -4.80
C SER A 66 -13.25 0.31 -4.54
N TRP A 67 -12.13 0.18 -5.25
CA TRP A 67 -11.03 1.14 -5.15
C TRP A 67 -11.47 2.56 -5.54
N GLU A 68 -12.34 2.67 -6.53
CA GLU A 68 -12.84 3.93 -7.06
C GLU A 68 -13.74 4.65 -6.05
N GLU A 69 -14.60 3.91 -5.32
CA GLU A 69 -15.40 4.46 -4.22
C GLU A 69 -14.51 4.93 -3.07
N PHE A 70 -13.56 4.08 -2.63
CA PHE A 70 -12.61 4.43 -1.58
C PHE A 70 -11.81 5.69 -1.93
N LYS A 71 -11.31 5.76 -3.16
CA LYS A 71 -10.54 6.90 -3.65
C LYS A 71 -11.36 8.18 -3.59
N ALA A 72 -12.60 8.17 -4.08
CA ALA A 72 -13.46 9.34 -4.08
C ALA A 72 -13.76 9.84 -2.66
N GLU A 73 -14.04 8.92 -1.72
CA GLU A 73 -14.27 9.26 -0.32
C GLU A 73 -13.04 9.89 0.33
N MET A 74 -11.85 9.32 0.10
CA MET A 74 -10.62 9.88 0.64
C MET A 74 -10.30 11.24 0.01
N GLU A 75 -10.42 11.40 -1.31
CA GLU A 75 -10.20 12.68 -1.99
C GLU A 75 -11.12 13.78 -1.43
N GLU A 76 -12.40 13.49 -1.16
CA GLU A 76 -13.32 14.45 -0.52
C GLU A 76 -12.88 14.85 0.89
N LEU A 77 -12.34 13.91 1.68
CA LEU A 77 -11.80 14.19 3.02
C LEU A 77 -10.52 15.02 2.95
N CYS A 78 -9.70 14.83 1.92
CA CYS A 78 -8.45 15.56 1.71
C CYS A 78 -8.69 17.03 1.34
N GLU A 79 -9.76 17.33 0.60
CA GLU A 79 -10.07 18.71 0.17
C GLU A 79 -10.66 19.58 1.29
N GLN A 80 -11.09 18.98 2.41
CA GLN A 80 -11.73 19.71 3.51
C GLN A 80 -10.75 20.35 4.52
N TYR A 81 -9.44 20.12 4.43
CA TYR A 81 -8.43 20.55 5.43
C TYR A 81 -7.15 21.15 4.85
#